data_AF-A0A937WXF9-F1
#
_entry.id   AF-A0A937WXF9-F1
#
_cell.length_a   1.000
_cell.length_b   1.000
_cell.length_c   1.000
_cell.angle_alpha   90.00
_cell.angle_beta   90.00
_cell.angle_gamma   90.00
#
_symmetry.space_group_name_H-M   'P 1'
#
loop_
_entity.id
_entity.type
_entity.pdbx_description
1 polymer ?
#
loop_
_entity_poly.entity_id
_entity_poly.type
_entity_poly.pdbx_seq_one_letter_code
_entity_poly.pdbx_strand_id
1 'polypeptide(L)'
;SQAMTGLGVMEGLTLNYSSTSAVTSTMVVMGVVLASTVYPARKAGQMAVPDVEREWKFPEPEGDLWRFDFPFTVSGVEVLGLCSYLNDYFASHWEDSIGLFHASHVGLSDRATPLGTAYRIGLHVWLSPYDMGISEEVEFTAHPLGEFNTYRIDLSITRLSGDVDSWKRVNRRFLNTVRKQFLVWRTIDEDTKTQFAARGRTLLTPVTDSSAATA
;
A
#
# COMPACT_ATOMS: atom_id res chain seq x y z
N SER A 1 -10.24 -53.82 -78.29
CA SER A 1 -8.99 -53.11 -77.95
C SER A 1 -9.24 -51.62 -78.11
N GLN A 2 -9.31 -50.86 -77.00
CA GLN A 2 -8.17 -50.12 -76.43
C GLN A 2 -7.58 -49.15 -77.48
N ALA A 3 -7.39 -47.84 -77.25
CA ALA A 3 -7.39 -47.04 -76.03
C ALA A 3 -7.29 -45.54 -76.44
N MET A 4 -7.63 -44.64 -75.49
CA MET A 4 -6.89 -43.42 -75.11
C MET A 4 -6.51 -42.39 -76.22
N THR A 5 -6.64 -41.08 -76.10
CA THR A 5 -6.56 -40.19 -74.94
C THR A 5 -6.90 -38.78 -75.44
N GLY A 6 -8.03 -38.21 -75.01
CA GLY A 6 -8.25 -36.77 -75.08
C GLY A 6 -7.54 -36.16 -73.88
N LEU A 7 -6.36 -35.58 -74.13
CA LEU A 7 -5.41 -35.05 -73.15
C LEU A 7 -6.05 -34.17 -72.07
N GLY A 8 -6.19 -34.72 -70.87
CA GLY A 8 -6.36 -34.02 -69.59
C GLY A 8 -5.07 -33.31 -69.16
N VAL A 9 -4.59 -32.38 -69.98
CA VAL A 9 -3.37 -31.59 -69.72
C VAL A 9 -3.69 -30.16 -69.24
N MET A 10 -4.97 -29.82 -69.06
CA MET A 10 -5.41 -28.49 -68.59
C MET A 10 -6.08 -28.47 -67.20
N GLU A 11 -5.85 -29.47 -66.34
CA GLU A 11 -6.42 -29.47 -64.98
C GLU A 11 -5.38 -29.28 -63.86
N GLY A 12 -4.08 -29.39 -64.16
CA GLY A 12 -3.01 -29.31 -63.17
C GLY A 12 -2.54 -27.89 -62.78
N LEU A 13 -2.94 -26.85 -63.51
CA LEU A 13 -2.45 -25.47 -63.30
C LEU A 13 -3.42 -24.55 -62.55
N THR A 14 -4.67 -24.96 -62.32
CA THR A 14 -5.69 -24.15 -61.62
C THR A 14 -5.83 -24.50 -60.13
N LEU A 15 -5.23 -25.61 -59.66
CA LEU A 15 -5.40 -26.15 -58.31
C LEU A 15 -4.39 -25.66 -57.25
N ASN A 16 -3.38 -24.88 -57.62
CA ASN A 16 -2.38 -24.39 -56.66
C ASN A 16 -2.46 -22.87 -56.36
N TYR A 17 -3.18 -22.10 -57.18
CA TYR A 17 -3.38 -20.65 -56.95
C TYR A 17 -4.41 -20.37 -55.84
N SER A 18 -5.43 -21.22 -55.72
CA SER A 18 -6.47 -21.08 -54.70
C SER A 18 -5.98 -21.50 -53.31
N SER A 19 -5.16 -22.56 -53.22
CA SER A 19 -4.67 -23.11 -51.95
C SER A 19 -3.63 -22.20 -51.29
N THR A 20 -2.67 -21.68 -52.07
CA THR A 20 -1.68 -20.71 -51.55
C THR A 20 -2.34 -19.40 -51.15
N SER A 21 -3.24 -18.86 -51.96
CA SER A 21 -3.96 -17.62 -51.63
C SER A 21 -4.87 -17.76 -50.40
N ALA A 22 -5.56 -18.90 -50.25
CA ALA A 22 -6.41 -19.18 -49.09
C ALA A 22 -5.60 -19.34 -47.79
N VAL A 23 -4.47 -20.05 -47.84
CA VAL A 23 -3.59 -20.22 -46.68
C VAL A 23 -2.97 -18.88 -46.27
N THR A 24 -2.52 -18.07 -47.24
CA THR A 24 -1.93 -16.75 -46.96
C THR A 24 -2.96 -15.80 -46.34
N SER A 25 -4.20 -15.79 -46.86
CA SER A 25 -5.29 -14.99 -46.30
C SER A 25 -5.63 -15.39 -44.86
N THR A 26 -5.65 -16.70 -44.58
CA THR A 26 -5.90 -17.22 -43.23
C THR A 26 -4.79 -16.83 -42.26
N MET A 27 -3.52 -16.88 -42.68
CA MET A 27 -2.39 -16.44 -41.87
C MET A 27 -2.44 -14.94 -41.57
N VAL A 28 -2.83 -14.11 -42.54
CA VAL A 28 -2.98 -12.66 -42.33
C VAL A 28 -4.09 -12.37 -41.32
N VAL A 29 -5.25 -13.01 -41.43
CA VAL A 29 -6.35 -12.86 -40.46
C VAL A 29 -5.91 -13.31 -39.06
N MET A 30 -5.25 -14.46 -38.96
CA MET A 30 -4.71 -14.97 -37.69
C MET A 30 -3.70 -14.00 -37.07
N GLY A 31 -2.81 -13.42 -37.89
CA GLY A 31 -1.84 -12.43 -37.46
C GLY A 31 -2.48 -11.15 -36.94
N VAL A 32 -3.52 -10.65 -37.62
CA VAL A 32 -4.29 -9.47 -37.19
C VAL A 32 -5.03 -9.74 -35.88
N VAL A 33 -5.64 -10.91 -35.72
CA VAL A 33 -6.32 -11.31 -34.47
C VAL A 33 -5.33 -11.43 -33.31
N LEU A 34 -4.16 -12.04 -33.53
CA LEU A 34 -3.11 -12.13 -32.52
C LEU A 34 -2.58 -10.74 -32.15
N ALA A 35 -2.30 -9.87 -33.13
CA ALA A 35 -1.87 -8.51 -32.87
C ALA A 35 -2.93 -7.69 -32.07
N SER A 36 -4.21 -7.86 -32.42
CA SER A 36 -5.32 -7.18 -31.76
C SER A 36 -5.63 -7.70 -30.36
N THR A 37 -5.30 -8.93 -30.03
CA THR A 37 -5.48 -9.50 -28.68
C THR A 37 -4.27 -9.23 -27.78
N VAL A 38 -3.06 -9.19 -28.34
CA VAL A 38 -1.83 -8.89 -27.59
C VAL A 38 -1.83 -7.48 -27.01
N TYR A 39 -2.36 -6.47 -27.73
CA TYR A 39 -2.43 -5.09 -27.23
C TYR A 39 -3.27 -4.94 -25.95
N PRO A 40 -4.56 -5.32 -25.90
CA PRO A 40 -5.37 -5.23 -24.69
C PRO A 40 -4.88 -6.19 -23.60
N ALA A 41 -4.32 -7.36 -23.92
CA ALA A 41 -3.74 -8.26 -22.93
C ALA A 41 -2.51 -7.65 -22.24
N ARG A 42 -1.62 -6.99 -23.00
CA ARG A 42 -0.49 -6.24 -22.43
C ARG A 42 -0.95 -5.04 -21.61
N LYS A 43 -1.96 -4.31 -22.09
CA LYS A 43 -2.51 -3.14 -21.39
C LYS A 43 -3.22 -3.53 -20.09
N ALA A 44 -3.96 -4.64 -20.08
CA ALA A 44 -4.57 -5.21 -18.89
C ALA A 44 -3.51 -5.73 -17.90
N GLY A 45 -2.45 -6.38 -18.39
CA GLY A 45 -1.33 -6.81 -17.56
C GLY A 45 -0.64 -5.64 -16.84
N GLN A 46 -0.47 -4.50 -17.51
CA GLN A 46 0.10 -3.29 -16.92
C GLN A 46 -0.81 -2.62 -15.87
N MET A 47 -2.14 -2.77 -16.00
CA MET A 47 -3.12 -2.27 -15.01
C MET A 47 -3.31 -3.22 -13.82
N ALA A 48 -2.96 -4.50 -14.00
CA ALA A 48 -3.07 -5.53 -12.99
C ALA A 48 -1.81 -5.67 -12.11
N VAL A 49 -0.72 -4.94 -12.41
CA VAL A 49 0.40 -4.83 -11.48
C VAL A 49 -0.13 -4.06 -10.27
N PRO A 50 -0.35 -4.73 -9.13
CA PRO A 50 -0.76 -4.06 -7.92
C PRO A 50 0.36 -3.07 -7.61
N ASP A 51 0.00 -1.87 -7.18
CA ASP A 51 0.86 -0.72 -6.83
C ASP A 51 1.81 -1.00 -5.62
N VAL A 52 2.19 -2.27 -5.42
CA VAL A 52 2.95 -2.80 -4.28
C VAL A 52 4.47 -2.73 -4.53
N GLU A 53 4.89 -2.63 -5.80
CA GLU A 53 6.30 -2.61 -6.23
C GLU A 53 6.77 -1.26 -6.79
N ARG A 54 5.94 -0.23 -6.77
CA ARG A 54 6.41 1.14 -7.01
C ARG A 54 7.36 1.47 -5.88
N GLU A 55 8.67 1.38 -6.17
CA GLU A 55 9.77 1.73 -5.28
C GLU A 55 9.35 2.94 -4.45
N TRP A 56 9.14 2.73 -3.14
CA TRP A 56 8.53 3.73 -2.28
C TRP A 56 9.50 4.90 -2.15
N LYS A 57 9.25 5.93 -2.95
CA LYS A 57 10.10 7.12 -3.07
C LYS A 57 9.60 8.16 -2.10
N PHE A 58 10.38 8.41 -1.06
CA PHE A 58 10.14 9.52 -0.17
C PHE A 58 10.52 10.85 -0.84
N PRO A 59 9.68 11.89 -0.71
CA PRO A 59 10.06 13.24 -1.12
C PRO A 59 11.23 13.75 -0.27
N GLU A 60 11.84 14.85 -0.69
CA GLU A 60 12.77 15.58 0.18
C GLU A 60 11.99 16.26 1.33
N PRO A 61 12.51 16.25 2.57
CA PRO A 61 11.87 16.93 3.69
C PRO A 61 11.94 18.45 3.55
N GLU A 62 10.94 19.13 4.10
CA GLU A 62 10.87 20.58 4.20
C GLU A 62 11.52 21.02 5.53
N GLY A 63 12.84 21.19 5.50
CA GLY A 63 13.62 21.47 6.71
C GLY A 63 13.58 20.27 7.66
N ASP A 64 12.88 20.42 8.78
CA ASP A 64 12.74 19.39 9.81
C ASP A 64 11.47 18.56 9.66
N LEU A 65 10.61 18.90 8.70
CA LEU A 65 9.32 18.27 8.50
C LEU A 65 9.35 17.36 7.29
N TRP A 66 8.98 16.10 7.48
CA TRP A 66 8.81 15.13 6.40
C TRP A 66 7.35 14.67 6.35
N ARG A 67 6.65 15.01 5.26
CA ARG A 67 5.26 14.60 5.04
C ARG A 67 5.12 13.82 3.76
N PHE A 68 4.41 12.71 3.82
CA PHE A 68 4.08 11.91 2.64
C PHE A 68 2.93 10.95 2.93
N ASP A 69 2.25 10.56 1.86
CA ASP A 69 1.21 9.55 1.87
C ASP A 69 1.85 8.17 2.10
N PHE A 70 1.35 7.44 3.08
CA PHE A 70 1.75 6.05 3.30
C PHE A 70 1.00 5.16 2.30
N PRO A 71 1.67 4.20 1.62
CA PRO A 71 1.10 3.46 0.48
C PRO A 71 0.15 2.34 0.93
N PHE A 72 -0.76 2.66 1.85
CA PHE A 72 -1.76 1.76 2.38
C PHE A 72 -3.08 2.49 2.52
N THR A 73 -4.11 1.78 2.11
CA THR A 73 -5.50 2.20 2.20
C THR A 73 -6.23 1.21 3.09
N VAL A 74 -7.13 1.71 3.93
CA VAL A 74 -7.78 0.93 4.99
C VAL A 74 -9.28 1.14 4.93
N SER A 75 -10.06 0.09 5.16
CA SER A 75 -11.51 0.21 5.23
C SER A 75 -11.93 0.89 6.54
N GLY A 76 -13.03 1.61 6.52
CA GLY A 76 -13.52 2.33 7.70
C GLY A 76 -14.01 1.42 8.82
N VAL A 77 -14.28 0.15 8.53
CA VAL A 77 -14.58 -0.86 9.56
C VAL A 77 -13.30 -1.30 10.30
N GLU A 78 -12.17 -1.34 9.61
CA GLU A 78 -10.88 -1.78 10.18
C GLU A 78 -10.04 -0.64 10.74
N VAL A 79 -10.25 0.61 10.31
CA VAL A 79 -9.34 1.74 10.59
C VAL A 79 -9.07 1.94 12.07
N LEU A 80 -10.10 1.86 12.92
CA LEU A 80 -9.94 2.02 14.36
C LEU A 80 -9.17 0.85 14.98
N GLY A 81 -9.40 -0.37 14.48
CA GLY A 81 -8.66 -1.56 14.89
C GLY A 81 -7.18 -1.44 14.53
N LEU A 82 -6.88 -1.03 13.29
CA LEU A 82 -5.51 -0.77 12.85
C LEU A 82 -4.83 0.30 13.70
N CYS A 83 -5.51 1.42 13.96
CA CYS A 83 -4.93 2.49 14.76
C CYS A 83 -4.62 2.02 16.19
N SER A 84 -5.49 1.20 16.77
CA SER A 84 -5.29 0.62 18.11
C SER A 84 -4.15 -0.38 18.13
N TYR A 85 -4.06 -1.23 17.09
CA TYR A 85 -2.95 -2.15 16.91
C TYR A 85 -1.61 -1.43 16.81
N LEU A 86 -1.54 -0.37 16.01
CA LEU A 86 -0.32 0.45 15.87
C LEU A 86 0.02 1.16 17.18
N ASN A 87 -0.97 1.70 17.89
CA ASN A 87 -0.79 2.30 19.20
C ASN A 87 -0.17 1.30 20.20
N ASP A 88 -0.72 0.09 20.29
CA ASP A 88 -0.19 -0.97 21.15
C ASP A 88 1.22 -1.41 20.72
N TYR A 89 1.45 -1.55 19.41
CA TYR A 89 2.76 -1.87 18.85
C TYR A 89 3.81 -0.83 19.24
N PHE A 90 3.52 0.46 19.11
CA PHE A 90 4.47 1.51 19.48
C PHE A 90 4.63 1.61 21.00
N ALA A 91 3.56 1.44 21.78
CA ALA A 91 3.62 1.49 23.24
C ALA A 91 4.46 0.35 23.84
N SER A 92 4.50 -0.83 23.20
CA SER A 92 5.35 -1.94 23.66
C SER A 92 6.84 -1.73 23.36
N HIS A 93 7.19 -0.85 22.42
CA HIS A 93 8.58 -0.55 22.04
C HIS A 93 9.24 0.51 22.95
N TRP A 94 8.78 0.61 24.20
CA TRP A 94 9.44 1.35 25.28
C TRP A 94 10.55 0.52 25.96
N GLU A 95 10.39 -0.81 26.02
CA GLU A 95 11.17 -1.65 26.97
C GLU A 95 12.36 -2.39 26.32
N ASP A 96 12.39 -2.51 25.00
CA ASP A 96 13.44 -3.24 24.27
C ASP A 96 14.67 -2.35 24.03
N SER A 97 15.62 -2.40 24.96
CA SER A 97 16.90 -1.67 24.94
C SER A 97 17.84 -2.04 23.77
N ILE A 98 17.42 -2.93 22.87
CA ILE A 98 18.14 -3.35 21.64
C ILE A 98 17.19 -3.23 20.42
N GLY A 99 16.20 -2.33 20.49
CA GLY A 99 15.26 -2.08 19.41
C GLY A 99 15.85 -1.21 18.30
N LEU A 100 15.22 -1.27 17.11
CA LEU A 100 15.48 -0.34 15.99
C LEU A 100 15.13 1.11 16.32
N PHE A 101 14.22 1.29 17.27
CA PHE A 101 13.76 2.56 17.78
C PHE A 101 13.21 2.37 19.19
N HIS A 102 13.07 3.47 19.91
CA HIS A 102 12.38 3.57 21.18
C HIS A 102 11.25 4.58 21.03
N ALA A 103 10.04 4.26 21.52
CA ALA A 103 8.88 5.13 21.41
C ALA A 103 8.31 5.53 22.78
N SER A 104 7.88 6.79 22.90
CA SER A 104 7.23 7.33 24.10
C SER A 104 6.08 8.27 23.73
N HIS A 105 5.29 8.69 24.71
CA HIS A 105 4.17 9.62 24.52
C HIS A 105 3.21 9.15 23.41
N VAL A 106 3.00 7.83 23.30
CA VAL A 106 2.11 7.24 22.30
C VAL A 106 0.67 7.53 22.70
N GLY A 107 -0.07 8.19 21.82
CA GLY A 107 -1.47 8.54 22.07
C GLY A 107 -2.32 8.41 20.81
N LEU A 108 -3.50 7.81 20.99
CA LEU A 108 -4.55 7.74 19.99
C LEU A 108 -5.59 8.84 20.26
N SER A 109 -5.93 9.61 19.24
CA SER A 109 -6.97 10.64 19.30
C SER A 109 -7.84 10.59 18.05
N ASP A 110 -9.05 11.11 18.15
CA ASP A 110 -9.96 11.24 17.02
C ASP A 110 -10.32 12.71 16.78
N ARG A 111 -10.70 13.01 15.54
CA ARG A 111 -11.11 14.35 15.13
C ARG A 111 -12.24 14.26 14.13
N ALA A 112 -13.34 14.94 14.43
CA ALA A 112 -14.43 15.10 13.47
C ALA A 112 -13.96 15.91 12.25
N THR A 113 -14.23 15.40 11.05
CA THR A 113 -14.00 16.07 9.77
C THR A 113 -15.29 16.06 8.94
N PRO A 114 -15.42 16.91 7.91
CA PRO A 114 -16.59 16.92 7.05
C PRO A 114 -16.90 15.57 6.36
N LEU A 115 -15.90 14.71 6.19
CA LEU A 115 -15.99 13.42 5.50
C LEU A 115 -16.12 12.23 6.46
N GLY A 116 -16.09 12.45 7.78
CA GLY A 116 -16.11 11.40 8.81
C GLY A 116 -15.13 11.68 9.95
N THR A 117 -14.90 10.69 10.80
CA THR A 117 -13.94 10.81 11.91
C THR A 117 -12.55 10.44 11.42
N ALA A 118 -11.59 11.37 11.51
CA ALA A 118 -10.18 11.07 11.31
C ALA A 118 -9.57 10.54 12.61
N TYR A 119 -8.65 9.59 12.51
CA TYR A 119 -7.92 9.04 13.66
C TYR A 119 -6.45 9.43 13.57
N ARG A 120 -5.85 9.80 14.70
CA ARG A 120 -4.46 10.23 14.78
C ARG A 120 -3.72 9.47 15.87
N ILE A 121 -2.54 8.97 15.54
CA ILE A 121 -1.57 8.43 16.50
C ILE A 121 -0.37 9.37 16.51
N GLY A 122 -0.12 9.99 17.66
CA GLY A 122 1.08 10.79 17.92
C GLY A 122 2.05 10.01 18.81
N LEU A 123 3.35 10.13 18.55
CA LEU A 123 4.40 9.51 19.36
C LEU A 123 5.74 10.25 19.21
N HIS A 124 6.56 10.18 20.25
CA HIS A 124 7.96 10.61 20.23
C HIS A 124 8.86 9.39 20.05
N VAL A 125 9.78 9.45 19.09
CA VAL A 125 10.64 8.32 18.71
C VAL A 125 12.10 8.72 18.78
N TRP A 126 12.94 7.82 19.33
CA TRP A 126 14.40 7.86 19.23
C TRP A 126 14.84 6.73 18.33
N LEU A 127 15.67 7.03 17.34
CA LEU A 127 16.06 6.07 16.32
C LEU A 127 17.48 5.53 16.56
N SER A 128 17.66 4.22 16.36
CA SER A 128 18.97 3.56 16.42
C SER A 128 19.78 3.79 15.13
N PRO A 129 21.10 4.00 15.19
CA PRO A 129 21.95 3.91 16.38
C PRO A 129 21.87 5.18 17.25
N TYR A 130 21.77 4.98 18.56
CA TYR A 130 21.41 6.02 19.54
C TYR A 130 22.54 7.03 19.81
N ASP A 131 23.77 6.73 19.41
CA ASP A 131 24.94 7.61 19.48
C ASP A 131 24.78 8.87 18.61
N MET A 132 24.00 8.78 17.53
CA MET A 132 23.69 9.93 16.68
C MET A 132 22.63 10.86 17.29
N GLY A 133 22.00 10.48 18.41
CA GLY A 133 21.05 11.30 19.15
C GLY A 133 19.85 11.76 18.31
N ILE A 134 19.40 10.94 17.35
CA ILE A 134 18.27 11.27 16.47
C ILE A 134 16.97 11.04 17.22
N SER A 135 16.17 12.10 17.37
CA SER A 135 14.83 12.03 17.91
C SER A 135 13.85 12.82 17.04
N GLU A 136 12.61 12.37 17.03
CA GLU A 136 11.55 12.88 16.18
C GLU A 136 10.18 12.74 16.81
N GLU A 137 9.26 13.59 16.38
CA GLU A 137 7.84 13.44 16.62
C GLU A 137 7.20 12.85 15.37
N VAL A 138 6.41 11.79 15.53
CA VAL A 138 5.76 11.08 14.44
C VAL A 138 4.25 11.17 14.63
N GLU A 139 3.54 11.57 13.59
CA GLU A 139 2.08 11.57 13.55
C GLU A 139 1.59 10.72 12.37
N PHE A 140 0.86 9.66 12.68
CA PHE A 140 0.07 8.89 11.71
C PHE A 140 -1.36 9.40 11.72
N THR A 141 -1.87 9.88 10.60
CA THR A 141 -3.26 10.33 10.49
C THR A 141 -4.02 9.53 9.44
N ALA A 142 -5.11 8.88 9.86
CA ALA A 142 -6.04 8.22 8.97
C ALA A 142 -7.14 9.21 8.56
N HIS A 143 -7.08 9.67 7.31
CA HIS A 143 -8.04 10.60 6.73
C HIS A 143 -9.17 9.86 5.99
N PRO A 144 -10.45 10.12 6.33
CA PRO A 144 -11.57 9.57 5.56
C PRO A 144 -11.59 10.21 4.17
N LEU A 145 -11.64 9.39 3.12
CA LEU A 145 -11.74 9.84 1.73
C LEU A 145 -13.18 10.13 1.29
N GLY A 146 -14.17 9.82 2.12
CA GLY A 146 -15.60 9.95 1.82
C GLY A 146 -16.12 8.88 0.85
N GLU A 147 -15.31 8.45 -0.11
CA GLU A 147 -15.63 7.38 -1.06
C GLU A 147 -15.41 6.00 -0.43
N PHE A 148 -16.36 5.08 -0.67
CA PHE A 148 -16.29 3.66 -0.28
C PHE A 148 -15.92 3.40 1.19
N ASN A 149 -16.24 4.36 2.10
CA ASN A 149 -15.85 4.31 3.51
C ASN A 149 -14.37 3.92 3.69
N THR A 150 -13.49 4.58 2.94
CA THR A 150 -12.08 4.22 2.87
C THR A 150 -11.19 5.34 3.43
N TYR A 151 -10.07 4.95 4.03
CA TYR A 151 -9.14 5.85 4.70
C TYR A 151 -7.78 5.83 4.02
N ARG A 152 -7.22 7.02 3.80
CA ARG A 152 -5.81 7.22 3.45
C ARG A 152 -5.02 7.44 4.73
N ILE A 153 -3.79 6.93 4.75
CA ILE A 153 -2.87 7.13 5.85
C ILE A 153 -1.81 8.14 5.44
N ASP A 154 -1.77 9.25 6.16
CA ASP A 154 -0.76 10.29 5.99
C ASP A 154 0.22 10.22 7.14
N LEU A 155 1.51 10.36 6.83
CA LEU A 155 2.58 10.35 7.82
C LEU A 155 3.26 11.72 7.84
N SER A 156 3.38 12.28 9.04
CA SER A 156 4.14 13.50 9.31
C SER A 156 5.22 13.18 10.35
N ILE A 157 6.48 13.48 10.02
CA ILE A 157 7.63 13.27 10.90
C ILE A 157 8.32 14.61 11.08
N THR A 158 8.48 15.05 12.32
CA THR A 158 9.19 16.27 12.67
C THR A 158 10.48 15.92 13.39
N ARG A 159 11.63 16.21 12.79
CA ARG A 159 12.94 16.03 13.43
C ARG A 159 13.06 16.97 14.64
N LEU A 160 13.41 16.41 15.79
CA LEU A 160 13.68 17.17 17.01
C LEU A 160 15.19 17.32 17.25
N SER A 161 15.97 16.30 16.89
CA SER A 161 17.44 16.28 17.06
C SER A 161 18.15 15.36 16.05
N GLY A 162 19.49 15.42 16.02
CA GLY A 162 20.34 14.67 15.08
C GLY A 162 20.48 15.35 13.72
N ASP A 163 21.48 15.02 12.89
CA ASP A 163 21.65 15.68 11.58
C ASP A 163 20.62 15.20 10.54
N VAL A 164 20.24 16.08 9.60
CA VAL A 164 19.19 15.82 8.60
C VAL A 164 19.52 14.60 7.73
N ASP A 165 20.78 14.43 7.33
CA ASP A 165 21.17 13.35 6.43
C ASP A 165 21.13 11.98 7.12
N SER A 166 21.61 11.89 8.36
CA SER A 166 21.50 10.68 9.18
C SER A 166 20.06 10.39 9.55
N TRP A 167 19.29 11.42 9.92
CA TRP A 167 17.85 11.31 10.17
C TRP A 167 17.13 10.69 8.97
N LYS A 168 17.33 11.23 7.76
CA LYS A 168 16.76 10.67 6.51
C LYS A 168 17.16 9.22 6.27
N ARG A 169 18.42 8.86 6.51
CA ARG A 169 18.93 7.49 6.31
C ARG A 169 18.29 6.51 7.30
N VAL A 170 18.31 6.83 8.58
CA VAL A 170 17.79 5.95 9.62
C VAL A 170 16.27 5.82 9.52
N ASN A 171 15.58 6.90 9.15
CA ASN A 171 14.13 6.85 8.97
C ASN A 171 13.67 5.84 7.93
N ARG A 172 14.43 5.62 6.85
CA ARG A 172 14.09 4.57 5.87
C ARG A 172 13.95 3.20 6.52
N ARG A 173 14.77 2.88 7.53
CA ARG A 173 14.70 1.62 8.26
C ARG A 173 13.49 1.57 9.18
N PHE A 174 13.24 2.64 9.93
CA PHE A 174 12.04 2.78 10.77
C PHE A 174 10.76 2.60 9.96
N LEU A 175 10.64 3.34 8.87
CA LEU A 175 9.51 3.33 7.95
C LEU A 175 9.27 1.96 7.30
N ASN A 176 10.33 1.22 6.98
CA ASN A 176 10.22 -0.16 6.53
C ASN A 176 9.67 -1.09 7.61
N THR A 177 10.03 -0.89 8.88
CA THR A 177 9.47 -1.66 10.01
C THR A 177 8.00 -1.35 10.19
N VAL A 178 7.63 -0.06 10.17
CA VAL A 178 6.22 0.36 10.21
C VAL A 178 5.44 -0.26 9.05
N ARG A 179 5.96 -0.21 7.82
CA ARG A 179 5.35 -0.85 6.65
C ARG A 179 5.09 -2.35 6.85
N LYS A 180 6.02 -3.08 7.49
CA LYS A 180 5.79 -4.49 7.83
C LYS A 180 4.61 -4.66 8.78
N GLN A 181 4.39 -3.76 9.73
CA GLN A 181 3.24 -3.82 10.63
C GLN A 181 1.90 -3.68 9.89
N PHE A 182 1.83 -2.82 8.87
CA PHE A 182 0.64 -2.74 8.01
C PHE A 182 0.41 -4.03 7.19
N LEU A 183 1.48 -4.72 6.79
CA LEU A 183 1.36 -6.03 6.12
C LEU A 183 0.92 -7.11 7.10
N VAL A 184 1.45 -7.11 8.32
CA VAL A 184 1.03 -8.03 9.40
C VAL A 184 -0.45 -7.85 9.72
N TRP A 185 -0.93 -6.61 9.86
CA TRP A 185 -2.35 -6.32 10.10
C TRP A 185 -3.28 -7.02 9.09
N ARG A 186 -2.91 -7.07 7.81
CA ARG A 186 -3.71 -7.74 6.77
C ARG A 186 -3.79 -9.26 6.94
N THR A 187 -2.89 -9.86 7.71
CA THR A 187 -2.85 -11.30 7.99
C THR A 187 -3.57 -11.69 9.28
N ILE A 188 -3.91 -10.71 10.12
CA ILE A 188 -4.66 -10.93 11.37
C ILE A 188 -6.10 -11.32 11.03
N ASP A 189 -6.67 -12.26 11.80
CA ASP A 189 -8.04 -12.72 11.65
C ASP A 189 -9.07 -11.68 12.12
N GLU A 190 -10.30 -11.83 11.65
CA GLU A 190 -11.36 -10.83 11.87
C GLU A 190 -11.78 -10.68 13.34
N ASP A 191 -11.69 -11.75 14.14
CA ASP A 191 -12.03 -11.69 15.57
C ASP A 191 -11.00 -10.82 16.31
N THR A 192 -9.71 -11.08 16.08
CA THR A 192 -8.63 -10.26 16.63
C THR A 192 -8.73 -8.79 16.19
N LYS A 193 -9.04 -8.52 14.91
CA LYS A 193 -9.26 -7.14 14.44
C LYS A 193 -10.43 -6.46 15.17
N THR A 194 -11.50 -7.20 15.44
CA THR A 194 -12.65 -6.71 16.19
C THR A 194 -12.28 -6.38 17.63
N GLN A 195 -11.44 -7.20 18.27
CA GLN A 195 -10.92 -6.92 19.61
C GLN A 195 -10.10 -5.62 19.65
N PHE A 196 -9.20 -5.41 18.68
CA PHE A 196 -8.45 -4.15 18.57
C PHE A 196 -9.38 -2.96 18.34
N ALA A 197 -10.41 -3.09 17.50
CA ALA A 197 -11.39 -2.02 17.28
C ALA A 197 -12.18 -1.68 18.55
N ALA A 198 -12.55 -2.69 19.34
CA ALA A 198 -13.21 -2.48 20.63
C ALA A 198 -12.29 -1.75 21.62
N ARG A 199 -11.01 -2.15 21.69
CA ARG A 199 -10.00 -1.49 22.53
C ARG A 199 -9.79 -0.03 22.14
N GLY A 200 -9.75 0.27 20.84
CA GLY A 200 -9.64 1.64 20.32
C GLY A 200 -10.73 2.57 20.81
N ARG A 201 -11.97 2.07 20.89
CA ARG A 201 -13.10 2.86 21.41
C ARG A 201 -12.89 3.23 22.87
N THR A 202 -12.32 2.32 23.66
CA THR A 202 -11.97 2.60 25.06
C THR A 202 -10.86 3.64 25.18
N LEU A 203 -9.84 3.57 24.32
CA LEU A 203 -8.73 4.55 24.31
C LEU A 203 -9.18 5.96 23.93
N LEU A 204 -10.16 6.06 23.03
CA LEU A 204 -10.74 7.34 22.57
C LEU A 204 -11.80 7.90 23.52
N THR A 205 -12.29 7.09 24.47
CA THR A 205 -13.22 7.60 25.47
C THR A 205 -12.41 8.49 26.42
N PRO A 206 -12.72 9.80 26.54
CA PRO A 206 -12.01 10.63 27.50
C PRO A 206 -12.22 10.02 28.88
N VAL A 207 -11.12 9.66 29.56
CA VAL A 207 -11.13 9.35 30.98
C VAL A 207 -11.69 10.60 31.64
N THR A 208 -12.97 10.56 31.98
CA THR A 208 -13.57 11.58 32.84
C THR A 208 -12.95 11.33 34.20
N ASP A 209 -11.80 11.96 34.45
CA ASP A 209 -11.17 11.95 35.75
C ASP A 209 -12.18 12.56 36.74
N SER A 210 -12.85 11.68 37.46
CA SER A 210 -13.56 11.96 38.69
C SER A 210 -12.52 12.31 39.76
N SER A 211 -11.88 13.47 39.61
CA SER A 211 -11.09 14.15 40.64
C SER A 211 -11.63 15.56 40.87
N ALA A 212 -12.95 15.65 41.07
CA ALA A 212 -13.62 16.80 41.67
C ALA A 212 -14.45 16.31 42.87
N ALA A 213 -13.79 15.66 43.83
CA ALA A 213 -14.39 15.30 45.10
C ALA A 213 -13.32 14.99 46.17
N THR A 214 -12.58 16.01 46.59
CA THR A 214 -12.24 16.10 48.02
C THR A 214 -12.25 17.56 48.43
N ALA A 215 -13.12 17.82 49.39
CA ALA A 215 -13.30 19.06 50.13
C ALA A 215 -12.04 19.47 50.90
#